data_AF-A0A0G1EPZ3-F1
#
_entry.id   AF-A0A0G1EPZ3-F1
#
_cell.length_a   1.000
_cell.length_b   1.000
_cell.length_c   1.000
_cell.angle_alpha   90.00
_cell.angle_beta   90.00
_cell.angle_gamma   90.00
#
_symmetry.space_group_name_H-M   'P 1'
#
loop_
_entity.id
_entity.type
_entity.pdbx_description
1 polymer ?
#
loop_
_entity_poly.entity_id
_entity_poly.type
_entity_poly.pdbx_seq_one_letter_code
_entity_poly.pdbx_strand_id
1 'polypeptide(L)'
;MNYNIYMARKWNKFEEEKYRQELYDLYIIQNKTINEVAEILKIKPQTVYDRLLRLDIKTCPEQKKKYQNRRSDIVIPKTYFPDLAEFFGIMLGDGSLSHFQTMVTLGIKEMSYAEYVARLMEKIFGVSARIAIRGSGYKDVYIGSVELTNWLKKEGLVFNKVKNQVDVPKWIFSKKVYMRRFLKGFFDTDGSVYRLRFGIQIAFINFSLPILNSLQTMLKKLLYKPSEISSHKIYVTKRPEVIRFFKEINPANKKHWQRFEKFINA
;
A
#
# COMPACT_ATOMS: atom_id res chain seq x y z
N MET A 1 -4.86 -43.54 -7.33
CA MET A 1 -4.59 -43.04 -5.96
C MET A 1 -5.87 -42.40 -5.45
N ASN A 2 -6.60 -43.10 -4.58
CA ASN A 2 -7.91 -42.66 -4.09
C ASN A 2 -7.75 -41.41 -3.21
N TYR A 3 -8.34 -40.30 -3.65
CA TYR A 3 -8.57 -39.14 -2.81
C TYR A 3 -9.62 -39.53 -1.76
N ASN A 4 -9.16 -39.89 -0.57
CA ASN A 4 -10.01 -40.17 0.57
C ASN A 4 -10.56 -38.82 1.09
N ILE A 5 -11.75 -38.45 0.64
CA ILE A 5 -12.50 -37.31 1.16
C ILE A 5 -12.92 -37.70 2.58
N TYR A 6 -12.13 -37.31 3.59
CA TYR A 6 -12.54 -37.35 4.99
C TYR A 6 -13.71 -36.40 5.17
N MET A 7 -14.94 -36.88 4.94
CA MET A 7 -16.14 -36.19 5.40
C MET A 7 -16.07 -36.11 6.92
N ALA A 8 -16.04 -34.88 7.45
CA ALA A 8 -16.03 -34.66 8.90
C ALA A 8 -17.23 -35.36 9.54
N ARG A 9 -16.96 -36.27 10.49
CA ARG A 9 -17.98 -37.00 11.24
C ARG A 9 -19.06 -36.05 11.77
N LYS A 10 -20.33 -36.40 11.59
CA LYS A 10 -21.46 -35.68 12.17
C LYS A 10 -21.41 -35.87 13.70
N TRP A 11 -21.48 -34.76 14.42
CA TRP A 11 -21.50 -34.77 15.89
C TRP A 11 -22.87 -35.23 16.37
N ASN A 12 -22.92 -35.95 17.49
CA ASN A 12 -24.18 -36.19 18.17
C ASN A 12 -24.60 -34.94 18.99
N LYS A 13 -25.86 -34.89 19.45
CA LYS A 13 -26.38 -33.72 20.20
C LYS A 13 -25.54 -33.37 21.45
N PHE A 14 -24.98 -34.38 22.12
CA PHE A 14 -24.16 -34.19 23.31
C PHE A 14 -22.79 -33.58 22.96
N GLU A 15 -22.17 -34.03 21.88
CA GLU A 15 -20.92 -33.48 21.35
C GLU A 15 -21.13 -32.03 20.87
N GLU A 16 -22.24 -31.74 20.20
CA GLU A 16 -22.60 -30.38 19.77
C GLU A 16 -22.73 -29.43 20.95
N GLU A 17 -23.46 -29.82 21.99
CA GLU A 17 -23.65 -29.00 23.18
C GLU A 17 -22.33 -28.78 23.93
N LYS A 18 -21.53 -29.84 24.09
CA LYS A 18 -20.21 -29.76 24.72
C LYS A 18 -19.28 -28.79 23.99
N TYR A 19 -19.18 -28.91 22.65
CA TYR A 19 -18.31 -28.04 21.87
C TYR A 19 -18.85 -26.61 21.81
N ARG A 20 -20.17 -26.42 21.80
CA ARG A 20 -20.81 -25.09 21.88
C ARG A 20 -20.43 -24.42 23.19
N GLN A 21 -20.61 -25.09 24.32
CA GLN A 21 -20.29 -24.55 25.63
C GLN A 21 -18.79 -24.21 25.74
N GLU A 22 -17.92 -25.15 25.38
CA GLU A 22 -16.46 -24.97 25.44
C GLU A 22 -15.98 -23.79 24.57
N LEU A 23 -16.49 -23.66 23.34
CA LEU A 23 -16.13 -22.56 22.47
C LEU A 23 -16.75 -21.24 22.92
N TYR A 24 -17.98 -21.24 23.43
CA TYR A 24 -18.63 -20.04 23.96
C TYR A 24 -17.87 -19.50 25.18
N ASP A 25 -17.50 -20.37 26.11
CA ASP A 25 -16.75 -20.01 27.31
C ASP A 25 -15.37 -19.45 26.96
N LEU A 26 -14.62 -20.13 26.09
CA LEU A 26 -13.27 -19.69 25.73
C LEU A 26 -13.28 -18.44 24.83
N TYR A 27 -14.12 -18.42 23.79
CA TYR A 27 -14.13 -17.35 22.79
C TYR A 27 -14.91 -16.13 23.28
N ILE A 28 -16.14 -16.29 23.78
CA ILE A 28 -17.01 -15.17 24.17
C ILE A 28 -16.69 -14.71 25.60
N ILE A 29 -16.83 -15.59 26.60
CA ILE A 29 -16.73 -15.21 28.03
C ILE A 29 -15.31 -14.83 28.41
N GLN A 30 -14.33 -15.69 28.09
CA GLN A 30 -12.92 -15.45 28.39
C GLN A 30 -12.24 -14.52 27.37
N ASN A 31 -12.98 -14.09 26.34
CA ASN A 31 -12.55 -13.16 25.29
C ASN A 31 -11.22 -13.55 24.60
N LYS A 32 -10.95 -14.86 24.44
CA LYS A 32 -9.74 -15.35 23.78
C LYS A 32 -9.83 -15.23 22.26
N THR A 33 -8.67 -15.10 21.63
CA THR A 33 -8.54 -15.14 20.16
C THR A 33 -8.66 -16.57 19.63
N ILE A 34 -8.95 -16.73 18.34
CA ILE A 34 -9.02 -18.06 17.69
C ILE A 34 -7.70 -18.83 17.88
N ASN A 35 -6.55 -18.15 17.85
CA ASN A 35 -5.24 -18.76 18.06
C ASN A 35 -5.07 -19.24 19.51
N GLU A 36 -5.44 -18.42 20.50
CA GLU A 36 -5.36 -18.82 21.91
C GLU A 36 -6.32 -19.99 22.21
N VAL A 37 -7.51 -20.02 21.60
CA VAL A 37 -8.43 -21.16 21.70
C VAL A 37 -7.83 -22.40 21.03
N ALA A 38 -7.21 -22.25 19.87
CA ALA A 38 -6.56 -23.34 19.14
C ALA A 38 -5.41 -23.96 19.95
N GLU A 39 -4.60 -23.15 20.64
CA GLU A 39 -3.54 -23.60 21.54
C GLU A 39 -4.10 -24.38 22.74
N ILE A 40 -5.15 -23.85 23.39
CA ILE A 40 -5.78 -24.50 24.55
C ILE A 40 -6.38 -25.85 24.16
N LEU A 41 -7.10 -25.90 23.04
CA LEU A 41 -7.76 -27.10 22.56
C LEU A 41 -6.81 -28.03 21.76
N LYS A 42 -5.56 -27.61 21.53
CA LYS A 42 -4.56 -28.33 20.71
C LYS A 42 -5.08 -28.72 19.33
N ILE A 43 -5.80 -27.81 18.67
CA ILE A 43 -6.31 -27.97 17.31
C ILE A 43 -5.83 -26.84 16.40
N LYS A 44 -6.04 -26.94 15.09
CA LYS A 44 -5.67 -25.87 14.16
C LYS A 44 -6.61 -24.65 14.33
N PRO A 45 -6.10 -23.41 14.19
CA PRO A 45 -6.95 -22.20 14.21
C PRO A 45 -8.10 -22.24 13.20
N GLN A 46 -7.85 -22.77 12.00
CA GLN A 46 -8.89 -22.97 10.99
C GLN A 46 -10.01 -23.88 11.51
N THR A 47 -9.67 -24.95 12.23
CA THR A 47 -10.66 -25.85 12.83
C THR A 47 -11.50 -25.15 13.88
N VAL A 48 -10.91 -24.28 14.72
CA VAL A 48 -11.68 -23.47 15.67
C VAL A 48 -12.68 -22.59 14.93
N TYR A 49 -12.25 -21.91 13.87
CA TYR A 49 -13.11 -21.06 13.05
C TYR A 49 -14.28 -21.85 12.43
N ASP A 50 -13.98 -23.00 11.82
CA ASP A 50 -15.00 -23.85 11.19
C ASP A 50 -16.02 -24.36 12.23
N ARG A 51 -15.58 -24.66 13.46
CA ARG A 51 -16.48 -25.07 14.55
C ARG A 51 -17.36 -23.93 15.04
N LEU A 52 -16.83 -22.71 15.16
CA LEU A 52 -17.61 -21.51 15.52
C LEU A 52 -18.73 -21.27 14.50
N LEU A 53 -18.42 -21.35 13.20
CA LEU A 53 -19.43 -21.24 12.14
C LEU A 53 -20.47 -22.36 12.21
N ARG A 54 -20.03 -23.61 12.37
CA ARG A 54 -20.92 -24.78 12.43
C ARG A 54 -21.89 -24.73 13.62
N LEU A 55 -21.48 -24.12 14.73
CA LEU A 55 -22.29 -23.98 15.94
C LEU A 55 -23.03 -22.64 16.02
N ASP A 56 -23.03 -21.85 14.94
CA ASP A 56 -23.70 -20.55 14.90
C ASP A 56 -23.24 -19.58 16.02
N ILE A 57 -21.97 -19.70 16.42
CA ILE A 57 -21.34 -18.77 17.36
C ILE A 57 -20.74 -17.64 16.52
N LYS A 58 -21.37 -16.46 16.57
CA LYS A 58 -20.91 -15.29 15.81
C LYS A 58 -19.46 -14.94 16.16
N THR A 59 -18.62 -14.87 15.14
CA THR A 59 -17.25 -14.39 15.31
C THR A 59 -17.26 -12.86 15.45
N CYS A 60 -16.71 -12.38 16.57
CA CYS A 60 -16.60 -10.95 16.89
C CYS A 60 -15.13 -10.63 17.18
N PRO A 61 -14.23 -10.76 16.18
CA PRO A 61 -12.81 -10.51 16.38
C PRO A 61 -12.55 -9.07 16.85
N GLU A 62 -13.36 -8.10 16.44
CA GLU A 62 -13.28 -6.69 16.83
C GLU A 62 -13.46 -6.42 18.34
N GLN A 63 -14.09 -7.35 19.05
CA GLN A 63 -14.30 -7.27 20.51
C GLN A 63 -13.13 -7.86 21.30
N LYS A 64 -12.14 -8.49 20.65
CA LYS A 64 -11.00 -9.08 21.35
C LYS A 64 -10.06 -7.99 21.87
N LYS A 65 -9.61 -8.12 23.13
CA LYS A 65 -8.70 -7.16 23.79
C LYS A 65 -7.44 -6.83 22.96
N LYS A 66 -6.89 -7.81 22.23
CA LYS A 66 -5.71 -7.66 21.37
C LYS A 66 -6.02 -7.35 19.89
N TYR A 67 -7.29 -7.23 19.50
CA TYR A 67 -7.69 -7.16 18.09
C TYR A 67 -7.01 -6.03 17.32
N GLN A 68 -6.94 -4.85 17.93
CA GLN A 68 -6.42 -3.66 17.26
C GLN A 68 -4.90 -3.55 17.32
N ASN A 69 -4.21 -4.44 18.06
CA ASN A 69 -2.77 -4.46 18.28
C ASN A 69 -2.18 -3.05 18.23
N ARG A 70 -2.73 -2.16 19.09
CA ARG A 70 -2.49 -0.71 19.03
C ARG A 70 -1.02 -0.48 19.34
N ARG A 71 -0.29 -0.11 18.31
CA ARG A 71 1.12 0.29 18.40
C ARG A 71 1.18 1.69 18.97
N SER A 72 1.74 1.84 20.18
CA SER A 72 1.89 3.13 20.86
C SER A 72 3.15 3.90 20.42
N ASP A 73 4.03 3.24 19.67
CA ASP A 73 5.29 3.78 19.16
C ASP A 73 5.12 4.56 17.84
N ILE A 74 3.95 4.50 17.22
CA ILE A 74 3.70 5.14 15.93
C ILE A 74 3.40 6.63 16.06
N VAL A 75 4.06 7.43 15.22
CA VAL A 75 3.82 8.86 15.12
C VAL A 75 2.85 9.13 13.98
N ILE A 76 1.70 9.71 14.29
CA ILE A 76 0.75 10.19 13.28
C ILE A 76 1.01 11.68 13.01
N PRO A 77 1.28 12.08 11.75
CA PRO A 77 1.51 13.48 11.39
C PRO A 77 0.34 14.39 11.77
N LYS A 78 0.62 15.47 12.51
CA LYS A 78 -0.35 16.53 12.82
C LYS A 78 -0.39 17.64 11.76
N THR A 79 0.65 17.73 10.94
CA THR A 79 0.84 18.76 9.92
C THR A 79 1.42 18.16 8.64
N TYR A 80 1.23 18.82 7.51
CA TYR A 80 1.74 18.37 6.22
C TYR A 80 3.16 18.86 5.93
N PHE A 81 4.00 17.98 5.38
CA PHE A 81 5.39 18.28 5.04
C PHE A 81 5.85 17.55 3.76
N PRO A 82 6.99 17.96 3.17
CA PRO A 82 7.44 17.49 1.86
C PRO A 82 7.56 15.95 1.73
N ASP A 83 8.08 15.27 2.74
CA ASP A 83 8.28 13.81 2.71
C ASP A 83 6.95 13.06 2.76
N LEU A 84 5.96 13.60 3.49
CA LEU A 84 4.61 13.05 3.47
C LEU A 84 4.01 13.14 2.05
N ALA A 85 4.23 14.23 1.33
CA ALA A 85 3.74 14.37 -0.05
C ALA A 85 4.36 13.33 -0.99
N GLU A 86 5.66 13.05 -0.85
CA GLU A 86 6.32 11.96 -1.58
C GLU A 86 5.71 10.60 -1.24
N PHE A 87 5.49 10.33 0.04
CA PHE A 87 4.85 9.08 0.48
C PHE A 87 3.45 8.91 -0.12
N PHE A 88 2.64 9.96 -0.18
CA PHE A 88 1.34 9.90 -0.86
C PHE A 88 1.45 9.61 -2.36
N GLY A 89 2.48 10.14 -3.02
CA GLY A 89 2.78 9.82 -4.43
C GLY A 89 3.05 8.33 -4.63
N ILE A 90 3.94 7.77 -3.82
CA ILE A 90 4.27 6.33 -3.83
C ILE A 90 3.02 5.51 -3.52
N MET A 91 2.27 5.93 -2.49
CA MET A 91 1.07 5.23 -2.07
C MET A 91 -0.03 5.25 -3.12
N LEU A 92 -0.11 6.25 -3.99
CA LEU A 92 -1.10 6.30 -5.07
C LEU A 92 -0.71 5.46 -6.30
N GLY A 93 0.58 5.24 -6.54
CA GLY A 93 1.05 4.26 -7.52
C GLY A 93 1.00 2.83 -6.99
N ASP A 94 2.07 2.38 -6.36
CA ASP A 94 2.27 0.98 -5.93
C ASP A 94 1.79 0.66 -4.49
N GLY A 95 1.23 1.65 -3.78
CA GLY A 95 0.73 1.45 -2.43
C GLY A 95 -0.54 0.60 -2.33
N SER A 96 -0.73 -0.05 -1.19
CA SER A 96 -1.95 -0.73 -0.79
C SER A 96 -2.20 -0.51 0.70
N LEU A 97 -3.48 -0.39 1.06
CA LEU A 97 -3.92 -0.22 2.44
C LEU A 97 -4.86 -1.36 2.80
N SER A 98 -4.49 -2.22 3.74
CA SER A 98 -5.43 -3.15 4.36
C SER A 98 -6.04 -2.55 5.62
N HIS A 99 -6.85 -3.32 6.35
CA HIS A 99 -7.33 -2.86 7.66
C HIS A 99 -6.15 -2.69 8.65
N PHE A 100 -5.15 -3.55 8.57
CA PHE A 100 -4.08 -3.64 9.56
C PHE A 100 -2.74 -3.10 9.07
N GLN A 101 -2.53 -2.98 7.76
CA GLN A 101 -1.22 -2.73 7.19
C GLN A 101 -1.26 -1.68 6.09
N THR A 102 -0.25 -0.83 6.11
CA THR A 102 0.13 0.04 5.01
C THR A 102 1.33 -0.58 4.31
N MET A 103 1.23 -0.81 3.00
CA MET A 103 2.22 -1.59 2.26
C MET A 103 2.49 -0.96 0.88
N VAL A 104 3.74 -1.01 0.44
CA VAL A 104 4.18 -0.69 -0.93
C VAL A 104 4.86 -1.93 -1.51
N THR A 105 4.38 -2.41 -2.65
CA THR A 105 4.94 -3.59 -3.33
C THR A 105 5.80 -3.14 -4.50
N LEU A 106 7.08 -3.50 -4.48
CA LEU A 106 8.09 -3.07 -5.45
C LEU A 106 8.66 -4.26 -6.22
N GLY A 107 9.17 -3.99 -7.42
CA GLY A 107 9.69 -4.98 -8.35
C GLY A 107 10.95 -5.71 -7.88
N ILE A 108 11.25 -6.80 -8.59
CA ILE A 108 12.28 -7.79 -8.21
C ILE A 108 13.68 -7.17 -8.10
N LYS A 109 14.00 -6.17 -8.92
CA LYS A 109 15.33 -5.53 -8.98
C LYS A 109 15.41 -4.22 -8.18
N GLU A 110 14.42 -3.92 -7.35
CA GLU A 110 14.25 -2.61 -6.73
C GLU A 110 14.63 -2.57 -5.24
N MET A 111 15.56 -3.42 -4.78
CA MET A 111 15.92 -3.51 -3.35
C MET A 111 16.39 -2.16 -2.78
N SER A 112 17.29 -1.45 -3.49
CA SER A 112 17.76 -0.13 -3.05
C SER A 112 16.64 0.92 -2.93
N TYR A 113 15.59 0.80 -3.76
CA TYR A 113 14.43 1.67 -3.68
C TYR A 113 13.50 1.23 -2.53
N ALA A 114 13.35 -0.08 -2.28
CA ALA A 114 12.63 -0.59 -1.12
C ALA A 114 13.24 -0.08 0.21
N GLU A 115 14.56 -0.06 0.32
CA GLU A 115 15.26 0.53 1.48
C GLU A 115 15.04 2.04 1.59
N TYR A 116 14.99 2.76 0.47
CA TYR A 116 14.65 4.18 0.45
C TYR A 116 13.23 4.42 0.96
N VAL A 117 12.25 3.66 0.48
CA VAL A 117 10.85 3.75 0.93
C VAL A 117 10.75 3.39 2.42
N ALA A 118 11.47 2.38 2.88
CA ALA A 118 11.48 2.00 4.30
C ALA A 118 11.98 3.14 5.20
N ARG A 119 13.09 3.78 4.84
CA ARG A 119 13.62 4.96 5.55
C ARG A 119 12.67 6.15 5.49
N LEU A 120 12.01 6.37 4.35
CA LEU A 120 11.01 7.43 4.20
C LEU A 120 9.83 7.21 5.15
N MET A 121 9.30 5.98 5.20
CA MET A 121 8.21 5.62 6.10
C MET A 121 8.62 5.75 7.57
N GLU A 122 9.83 5.31 7.93
CA GLU A 122 10.37 5.46 9.28
C GLU A 122 10.50 6.93 9.69
N LYS A 123 11.03 7.78 8.79
CA LYS A 123 11.13 9.23 9.04
C LYS A 123 9.78 9.90 9.26
N ILE A 124 8.74 9.45 8.56
CA ILE A 124 7.40 10.04 8.66
C ILE A 124 6.66 9.55 9.91
N PHE A 125 6.75 8.25 10.21
CA PHE A 125 5.91 7.59 11.21
C PHE A 125 6.65 7.19 12.49
N GLY A 126 7.94 7.46 12.58
CA GLY A 126 8.76 7.19 13.77
C GLY A 126 9.01 5.70 14.06
N VAL A 127 8.55 4.80 13.18
CA VAL A 127 8.67 3.35 13.36
C VAL A 127 9.29 2.71 12.13
N SER A 128 10.21 1.78 12.34
CA SER A 128 10.90 1.10 11.24
C SER A 128 9.90 0.30 10.39
N ALA A 129 9.89 0.57 9.08
CA ALA A 129 9.14 -0.22 8.13
C ALA A 129 9.87 -1.55 7.85
N ARG A 130 9.11 -2.64 7.75
CA ARG A 130 9.67 -3.96 7.44
C ARG A 130 9.74 -4.15 5.94
N ILE A 131 10.78 -4.86 5.48
CA ILE A 131 10.92 -5.29 4.08
C ILE A 131 10.79 -6.81 4.06
N ALA A 132 9.75 -7.32 3.40
CA ALA A 132 9.58 -8.75 3.15
C ALA A 132 9.82 -9.07 1.66
N ILE A 133 10.49 -10.18 1.37
CA ILE A 133 10.71 -10.66 0.01
C ILE A 133 9.73 -11.80 -0.26
N ARG A 134 8.87 -11.65 -1.27
CA ARG A 134 7.93 -12.69 -1.70
C ARG A 134 8.68 -13.82 -2.40
N GLY A 135 8.07 -15.01 -2.49
CA GLY A 135 8.60 -16.11 -3.31
C GLY A 135 8.80 -15.74 -4.79
N SER A 136 8.04 -14.77 -5.31
CA SER A 136 8.22 -14.21 -6.66
C SER A 136 9.40 -13.23 -6.80
N GLY A 137 10.08 -12.91 -5.71
CA GLY A 137 11.17 -11.94 -5.66
C GLY A 137 10.74 -10.48 -5.51
N TYR A 138 9.43 -10.17 -5.54
CA TYR A 138 8.93 -8.82 -5.23
C TYR A 138 9.20 -8.45 -3.77
N LYS A 139 9.32 -7.15 -3.48
CA LYS A 139 9.59 -6.64 -2.14
C LYS A 139 8.38 -5.89 -1.60
N ASP A 140 7.90 -6.27 -0.43
CA ASP A 140 6.86 -5.56 0.30
C ASP A 140 7.50 -4.74 1.41
N VAL A 141 7.36 -3.41 1.32
CA VAL A 141 7.71 -2.49 2.40
C VAL A 141 6.45 -2.17 3.17
N TYR A 142 6.38 -2.48 4.47
CA TYR A 142 5.13 -2.34 5.22
C TYR A 142 5.27 -1.92 6.68
N ILE A 143 4.22 -1.26 7.17
CA ILE A 143 3.96 -0.93 8.57
C ILE A 143 2.57 -1.46 8.93
N GLY A 144 2.51 -2.42 9.87
CA GLY A 144 1.24 -2.90 10.43
C GLY A 144 0.69 -2.02 11.57
N SER A 145 -0.18 -1.06 11.30
CA SER A 145 -0.83 -0.26 12.35
C SER A 145 -2.25 0.11 11.91
N VAL A 146 -3.24 -0.25 12.74
CA VAL A 146 -4.65 0.11 12.52
C VAL A 146 -4.84 1.62 12.63
N GLU A 147 -4.10 2.29 13.51
CA GLU A 147 -4.17 3.73 13.67
C GLU A 147 -3.67 4.45 12.40
N LEU A 148 -2.54 4.01 11.86
CA LEU A 148 -1.99 4.55 10.62
C LEU A 148 -2.93 4.31 9.44
N THR A 149 -3.44 3.09 9.27
CA THR A 149 -4.34 2.79 8.14
C THR A 149 -5.63 3.60 8.23
N ASN A 150 -6.18 3.80 9.43
CA ASN A 150 -7.36 4.64 9.63
C ASN A 150 -7.07 6.12 9.36
N TRP A 151 -5.91 6.62 9.79
CA TRP A 151 -5.50 8.00 9.50
C TRP A 151 -5.32 8.21 7.99
N LEU A 152 -4.58 7.34 7.30
CA LEU A 152 -4.37 7.43 5.85
C LEU A 152 -5.68 7.37 5.06
N LYS A 153 -6.66 6.59 5.52
CA LYS A 153 -8.01 6.57 4.94
C LYS A 153 -8.74 7.89 5.07
N LYS A 154 -8.64 8.54 6.24
CA LYS A 154 -9.21 9.89 6.46
C LYS A 154 -8.53 10.94 5.59
N GLU A 155 -7.23 10.79 5.31
CA GLU A 155 -6.48 11.66 4.41
C GLU A 155 -6.74 11.41 2.90
N GLY A 156 -7.64 10.47 2.56
CA GLY A 156 -8.11 10.24 1.19
C GLY A 156 -7.46 9.07 0.45
N LEU A 157 -6.62 8.26 1.10
CA LEU A 157 -6.15 7.00 0.51
C LEU A 157 -7.18 5.89 0.70
N VAL A 158 -7.51 5.14 -0.34
CA VAL A 158 -8.49 4.04 -0.25
C VAL A 158 -7.89 2.71 -0.74
N PHE A 159 -8.61 1.62 -0.44
CA PHE A 159 -8.19 0.27 -0.78
C PHE A 159 -8.04 0.04 -2.29
N ASN A 160 -9.03 0.43 -3.10
CA ASN A 160 -9.01 0.25 -4.56
C ASN A 160 -9.08 1.60 -5.28
N LYS A 161 -7.92 2.09 -5.72
CA LYS A 161 -7.76 3.45 -6.24
C LYS A 161 -8.42 3.67 -7.60
N VAL A 162 -8.30 2.68 -8.49
CA VAL A 162 -8.84 2.74 -9.85
C VAL A 162 -10.36 2.60 -9.83
N LYS A 163 -10.90 1.64 -9.06
CA LYS A 163 -12.34 1.47 -8.93
C LYS A 163 -13.02 2.69 -8.30
N ASN A 164 -12.35 3.32 -7.33
CA ASN A 164 -12.90 4.46 -6.61
C ASN A 164 -12.56 5.81 -7.24
N GLN A 165 -11.87 5.84 -8.40
CA GLN A 165 -11.43 7.05 -9.09
C GLN A 165 -10.80 8.06 -8.12
N VAL A 166 -9.88 7.58 -7.29
CA VAL A 166 -9.23 8.40 -6.25
C VAL A 166 -8.50 9.56 -6.90
N ASP A 167 -8.62 10.74 -6.30
CA ASP A 167 -7.85 11.90 -6.68
C ASP A 167 -6.74 12.18 -5.67
N VAL A 168 -5.82 13.06 -6.04
CA VAL A 168 -4.76 13.52 -5.17
C VAL A 168 -5.32 14.43 -4.05
N PRO A 169 -4.92 14.21 -2.78
CA PRO A 169 -5.33 15.09 -1.68
C PRO A 169 -5.04 16.58 -1.95
N LYS A 170 -6.06 17.42 -1.73
CA LYS A 170 -6.02 18.87 -2.05
C LYS A 170 -4.83 19.60 -1.41
N TRP A 171 -4.41 19.19 -0.21
CA TRP A 171 -3.31 19.82 0.50
C TRP A 171 -1.97 19.74 -0.27
N ILE A 172 -1.79 18.76 -1.16
CA ILE A 172 -0.58 18.63 -1.99
C ILE A 172 -0.44 19.81 -2.95
N PHE A 173 -1.54 20.41 -3.39
CA PHE A 173 -1.54 21.58 -4.27
C PHE A 173 -1.24 22.91 -3.54
N SER A 174 -1.23 22.91 -2.20
CA SER A 174 -1.06 24.13 -1.41
C SER A 174 0.33 24.76 -1.55
N LYS A 175 1.37 23.95 -1.84
CA LYS A 175 2.75 24.44 -1.99
C LYS A 175 3.45 23.74 -3.15
N LYS A 176 4.26 24.50 -3.91
CA LYS A 176 5.09 23.93 -5.00
C LYS A 176 6.02 22.82 -4.52
N VAL A 177 6.55 22.91 -3.29
CA VAL A 177 7.39 21.86 -2.72
C VAL A 177 6.64 20.55 -2.54
N TYR A 178 5.37 20.58 -2.12
CA TYR A 178 4.55 19.37 -1.98
C TYR A 178 4.25 18.74 -3.33
N MET A 179 3.89 19.55 -4.33
CA MET A 179 3.69 19.07 -5.70
C MET A 179 4.95 18.39 -6.26
N ARG A 180 6.13 18.98 -6.08
CA ARG A 180 7.40 18.37 -6.54
C ARG A 180 7.67 17.03 -5.86
N ARG A 181 7.51 16.95 -4.54
CA ARG A 181 7.76 15.72 -3.80
C ARG A 181 6.73 14.64 -4.11
N PHE A 182 5.46 15.02 -4.29
CA PHE A 182 4.43 14.11 -4.76
C PHE A 182 4.76 13.55 -6.14
N LEU A 183 5.09 14.40 -7.11
CA LEU A 183 5.50 13.97 -8.45
C LEU A 183 6.71 13.05 -8.41
N LYS A 184 7.67 13.29 -7.51
CA LYS A 184 8.82 12.40 -7.30
C LYS A 184 8.36 10.99 -6.91
N GLY A 185 7.59 10.89 -5.83
CA GLY A 185 7.13 9.60 -5.31
C GLY A 185 6.24 8.84 -6.30
N PHE A 186 5.35 9.56 -6.99
CA PHE A 186 4.47 8.96 -8.01
C PHE A 186 5.24 8.53 -9.26
N PHE A 187 6.23 9.33 -9.71
CA PHE A 187 7.04 8.98 -10.86
C PHE A 187 7.92 7.75 -10.61
N ASP A 188 8.42 7.58 -9.39
CA ASP A 188 9.25 6.42 -9.04
C ASP A 188 8.48 5.07 -9.09
N THR A 189 7.15 5.11 -9.05
CA THR A 189 6.25 3.95 -9.16
C THR A 189 5.66 3.83 -10.58
N ASP A 190 4.85 4.81 -10.99
CA ASP A 190 4.03 4.80 -12.21
C ASP A 190 4.62 5.66 -13.35
N GLY A 191 5.83 6.18 -13.15
CA GLY A 191 6.58 6.91 -14.15
C GLY A 191 7.36 6.01 -15.07
N SER A 192 7.68 6.51 -16.25
CA SER A 192 8.54 5.82 -17.21
C SER A 192 9.34 6.80 -18.05
N VAL A 193 10.55 6.39 -18.43
CA VAL A 193 11.40 7.11 -19.37
C VAL A 193 11.49 6.28 -20.66
N TYR A 194 11.25 6.93 -21.80
CA TYR A 194 11.28 6.31 -23.12
C TYR A 194 12.22 7.06 -24.06
N ARG A 195 12.86 6.31 -24.95
CA ARG A 195 13.57 6.85 -26.11
C ARG A 195 12.58 7.10 -27.25
N LEU A 196 12.68 8.26 -27.86
CA LEU A 196 12.00 8.57 -29.12
C LEU A 196 12.99 8.42 -30.27
N ARG A 197 12.49 8.35 -31.51
CA ARG A 197 13.34 8.39 -32.72
C ARG A 197 14.25 9.62 -32.72
N PHE A 198 13.72 10.76 -32.27
CA PHE A 198 14.42 12.04 -32.18
C PHE A 198 14.21 12.65 -30.79
N GLY A 199 14.81 12.05 -29.76
CA GLY A 199 14.87 12.60 -28.41
C GLY A 199 14.40 11.64 -27.31
N ILE A 200 13.90 12.22 -26.23
CA ILE A 200 13.56 11.51 -24.99
C ILE A 200 12.21 12.01 -24.48
N GLN A 201 11.46 11.13 -23.84
CA GLN A 201 10.24 11.52 -23.14
C GLN A 201 10.14 10.82 -21.78
N ILE A 202 9.47 11.49 -20.85
CA ILE A 202 8.94 10.83 -19.66
C ILE A 202 7.43 10.70 -19.79
N ALA A 203 6.87 9.67 -19.18
CA ALA A 203 5.44 9.43 -19.12
C ALA A 203 5.00 9.16 -17.68
N PHE A 204 3.78 9.58 -17.37
CA PHE A 204 3.00 9.13 -16.23
C PHE A 204 1.87 8.25 -16.76
N ILE A 205 1.69 7.06 -16.20
CA ILE A 205 0.70 6.09 -16.67
C ILE A 205 -0.19 5.69 -15.50
N ASN A 206 -1.50 5.94 -15.58
CA ASN A 206 -2.42 5.53 -14.53
C ASN A 206 -3.86 5.43 -15.04
N PHE A 207 -4.61 4.42 -14.61
CA PHE A 207 -6.00 4.23 -15.05
C PHE A 207 -7.02 5.11 -14.30
N SER A 208 -6.60 5.84 -13.26
CA SER A 208 -7.43 6.86 -12.61
C SER A 208 -7.30 8.19 -13.37
N LEU A 209 -8.38 8.59 -14.05
CA LEU A 209 -8.41 9.87 -14.77
C LEU A 209 -8.25 11.09 -13.83
N PRO A 210 -8.84 11.11 -12.61
CA PRO A 210 -8.58 12.17 -11.64
C PRO A 210 -7.10 12.32 -11.29
N ILE A 211 -6.38 11.22 -11.04
CA ILE A 211 -4.93 11.28 -10.78
C ILE A 211 -4.19 11.90 -11.96
N LEU A 212 -4.51 11.49 -13.19
CA LEU A 212 -3.89 12.08 -14.38
C LEU A 212 -4.17 13.59 -14.47
N ASN A 213 -5.42 14.04 -14.30
CA ASN A 213 -5.75 15.47 -14.28
C ASN A 213 -4.96 16.24 -13.22
N SER A 214 -4.83 15.66 -12.03
CA SER A 214 -4.04 16.20 -10.92
C SER A 214 -2.55 16.29 -11.27
N LEU A 215 -1.95 15.24 -11.83
CA LEU A 215 -0.56 15.23 -12.29
C LEU A 215 -0.32 16.27 -13.38
N GLN A 216 -1.20 16.35 -14.37
CA GLN A 216 -1.11 17.34 -15.45
C GLN A 216 -1.15 18.76 -14.90
N THR A 217 -2.05 19.01 -13.94
CA THR A 217 -2.20 20.30 -13.26
C THR A 217 -0.95 20.66 -12.45
N MET A 218 -0.35 19.71 -11.72
CA MET A 218 0.91 19.95 -11.01
C MET A 218 2.05 20.30 -11.97
N LEU A 219 2.19 19.55 -13.07
CA LEU A 219 3.20 19.82 -14.09
C LEU A 219 3.02 21.22 -14.68
N LYS A 220 1.79 21.60 -15.06
CA LYS A 220 1.45 22.95 -15.54
C LYS A 220 1.77 24.04 -14.50
N LYS A 221 1.39 23.86 -13.23
CA LYS A 221 1.70 24.79 -12.10
C LYS A 221 3.20 24.91 -11.81
N LEU A 222 3.98 23.88 -12.14
CA LEU A 222 5.44 23.87 -12.05
C LEU A 222 6.11 24.32 -13.37
N LEU A 223 5.33 24.90 -14.30
CA LEU A 223 5.80 25.47 -15.56
C LEU A 223 6.41 24.43 -16.52
N TYR A 224 6.00 23.17 -16.43
CA TYR A 224 6.22 22.15 -17.47
C TYR A 224 5.14 22.26 -18.54
N LYS A 225 5.40 21.73 -19.74
CA LYS A 225 4.46 21.67 -20.86
C LYS A 225 4.10 20.21 -21.14
N PRO A 226 3.31 19.57 -20.26
CA PRO A 226 2.86 18.21 -20.49
C PRO A 226 1.94 18.13 -21.72
N SER A 227 1.86 16.95 -22.33
CA SER A 227 0.84 16.65 -23.33
C SER A 227 -0.57 16.71 -22.73
N GLU A 228 -1.56 16.71 -23.62
CA GLU A 228 -2.90 16.32 -23.23
C GLU A 228 -2.94 14.86 -22.76
N ILE A 229 -3.94 14.56 -21.93
CA ILE A 229 -4.16 13.20 -21.44
C ILE A 229 -4.66 12.36 -22.61
N SER A 230 -3.94 11.29 -22.92
CA SER A 230 -4.29 10.37 -24.00
C SER A 230 -4.02 8.93 -23.57
N SER A 231 -5.00 8.05 -23.79
CA SER A 231 -4.89 6.61 -23.48
C SER A 231 -4.32 6.31 -22.08
N HIS A 232 -4.82 7.03 -21.05
CA HIS A 232 -4.38 6.91 -19.65
C HIS A 232 -2.94 7.34 -19.37
N LYS A 233 -2.41 8.26 -20.19
CA LYS A 233 -1.02 8.71 -20.11
C LYS A 233 -0.89 10.22 -20.26
N ILE A 234 0.16 10.75 -19.64
CA ILE A 234 0.64 12.13 -19.81
C ILE A 234 2.12 12.06 -20.13
N TYR A 235 2.56 12.85 -21.11
CA TYR A 235 3.95 12.89 -21.54
C TYR A 235 4.59 14.26 -21.29
N VAL A 236 5.90 14.25 -21.02
CA VAL A 236 6.76 15.43 -21.16
C VAL A 236 7.88 15.06 -22.11
N THR A 237 7.94 15.73 -23.26
CA THR A 237 8.76 15.32 -24.41
C THR A 237 9.88 16.31 -24.73
N LYS A 238 9.78 17.57 -24.26
CA LYS A 238 10.80 18.58 -24.53
C LYS A 238 12.07 18.26 -23.76
N ARG A 239 13.18 18.02 -24.48
CA ARG A 239 14.48 17.66 -23.87
C ARG A 239 14.90 18.59 -22.71
N PRO A 240 14.81 19.93 -22.82
CA PRO A 240 15.14 20.81 -21.69
C PRO A 240 14.25 20.58 -20.46
N GLU A 241 12.96 20.27 -20.66
CA GLU A 241 12.03 19.99 -19.57
C GLU A 241 12.27 18.62 -18.94
N VAL A 242 12.64 17.61 -19.73
CA VAL A 242 13.04 16.29 -19.19
C VAL A 242 14.32 16.43 -18.35
N ILE A 243 15.33 17.17 -18.81
CA ILE A 243 16.53 17.46 -18.02
C ILE A 243 16.17 18.20 -16.73
N ARG A 244 15.31 19.23 -16.83
CA ARG A 244 14.84 19.98 -15.66
C ARG A 244 14.08 19.09 -14.67
N PHE A 245 13.27 18.16 -15.16
CA PHE A 245 12.53 17.21 -14.33
C PHE A 245 13.48 16.37 -13.47
N PHE A 246 14.51 15.77 -14.08
CA PHE A 246 15.50 14.98 -13.34
C PHE A 246 16.31 15.82 -12.34
N LYS A 247 16.52 17.12 -12.62
CA LYS A 247 17.17 18.05 -11.69
C LYS A 247 16.27 18.48 -10.51
N GLU A 248 15.03 18.87 -10.79
CA GLU A 248 14.13 19.50 -9.80
C GLU A 248 13.25 18.51 -9.05
N ILE A 249 12.71 17.51 -9.74
CA ILE A 249 11.87 16.46 -9.14
C ILE A 249 12.76 15.39 -8.52
N ASN A 250 13.91 15.10 -9.15
CA ASN A 250 14.95 14.20 -8.66
C ASN A 250 14.39 12.84 -8.19
N PRO A 251 13.90 12.00 -9.13
CA PRO A 251 13.42 10.64 -8.85
C PRO A 251 14.43 9.86 -8.00
N ALA A 252 13.97 9.18 -6.96
CA ALA A 252 14.83 8.39 -6.08
C ALA A 252 15.14 7.00 -6.63
N ASN A 253 14.27 6.47 -7.51
CA ASN A 253 14.44 5.15 -8.05
C ASN A 253 15.48 5.15 -9.19
N LYS A 254 16.60 4.48 -8.92
CA LYS A 254 17.78 4.43 -9.82
C LYS A 254 17.45 3.95 -11.23
N LYS A 255 16.39 3.14 -11.40
CA LYS A 255 15.97 2.65 -12.73
C LYS A 255 15.65 3.80 -13.69
N HIS A 256 15.10 4.91 -13.18
CA HIS A 256 14.75 6.06 -14.01
C HIS A 256 15.99 6.84 -14.44
N TRP A 257 16.95 7.04 -13.53
CA TRP A 257 18.24 7.65 -13.85
C TRP A 257 19.02 6.86 -14.89
N GLN A 258 19.10 5.54 -14.74
CA GLN A 258 19.76 4.66 -15.72
C GLN A 258 19.14 4.80 -17.13
N ARG A 259 17.80 4.88 -17.23
CA ARG A 259 17.13 5.10 -18.52
C ARG A 259 17.34 6.51 -19.05
N PHE A 260 17.29 7.52 -18.18
CA PHE A 260 17.52 8.90 -18.56
C PHE A 260 18.93 9.09 -19.14
N GLU A 261 19.97 8.62 -18.45
CA GLU A 261 21.36 8.68 -18.90
C GLU A 261 21.57 7.93 -20.22
N LYS A 262 20.94 6.76 -20.36
CA LYS A 262 21.00 5.97 -21.60
C LYS A 262 20.38 6.68 -22.80
N PHE A 263 19.31 7.45 -22.60
CA PHE A 263 18.53 8.01 -23.70
C PHE A 263 18.80 9.49 -23.97
N ILE A 264 19.38 10.23 -23.02
CA ILE A 264 19.61 11.67 -23.20
C ILE A 264 20.68 11.96 -24.25
N ASN A 265 21.67 11.08 -24.39
CA ASN A 265 22.78 11.22 -25.33
C ASN A 265 22.61 10.41 -26.63
N ALA A 266 21.46 9.75 -26.78
CA ALA A 266 21.17 8.84 -27.88
C ALA A 266 20.20 9.47 -28.88
#